data_AF-A0A956CSL8-F1
#
_entry.id   AF-A0A956CSL8-F1
#
_cell.length_a   1.000
_cell.length_b   1.000
_cell.length_c   1.000
_cell.angle_alpha   90.00
_cell.angle_beta   90.00
_cell.angle_gamma   90.00
#
_symmetry.space_group_name_H-M   'P 1'
#
loop_
_entity.id
_entity.type
_entity.pdbx_description
1 polymer ?
#
loop_
_entity_poly.entity_id
_entity_poly.type
_entity_poly.pdbx_seq_one_letter_code
_entity_poly.pdbx_strand_id
1 'polypeptide(L)'
;MRHRYALTVVALALLAGCPPDLDGWTVARTIPGTDGSVPPPPGTRCAPEVTCGSCPLPWLLASVEDLGGECGGQVWRWSLSGRDDGYCACTPLDADGRMPDLPFAVGFVPPQTVVVAAESDRVVAIDALTDTVQWEQSYSWQPVDVFAIDDDTGRPMVGVAGRMRGGTIRSITFYDAAGAGAPIERFVNGDLPLGLSVSSVSQSSFDRRWFRALDEMGSYAAADVNPWTNERYMDPYHTTGRDGFYLHTIHSSYDGTWHRTVWAGERSDLDPRTYGVYRIARSDDVGDNRVPLSERCEENLDGSDYDVDCVYLHAVADPLLNTSSIAICEHSGSERRIVRLHLTGGCLTMAEQSAIHAGLRISRLGLAQATFWP
;
A
#
# COMPACT_ATOMS: atom_id res chain seq x y z
N MET A 1 -17.31 -72.71 -22.88
CA MET A 1 -17.08 -72.00 -24.16
C MET A 1 -16.00 -70.96 -23.89
N ARG A 2 -14.69 -71.22 -24.00
CA ARG A 2 -13.82 -71.44 -25.18
C ARG A 2 -14.10 -70.48 -26.34
N HIS A 3 -13.26 -69.45 -26.48
CA HIS A 3 -12.51 -68.94 -27.66
C HIS A 3 -11.86 -67.59 -27.18
N ARG A 4 -10.56 -67.37 -26.92
CA ARG A 4 -9.25 -67.63 -27.58
C ARG A 4 -8.95 -66.76 -28.83
N TYR A 5 -7.96 -65.85 -28.65
CA TYR A 5 -7.04 -65.16 -29.58
C TYR A 5 -7.61 -64.01 -30.42
N ALA A 6 -6.92 -62.88 -30.65
CA ALA A 6 -5.53 -62.78 -31.09
C ALA A 6 -4.73 -61.55 -30.58
N LEU A 7 -3.44 -61.81 -30.37
CA LEU A 7 -2.32 -60.88 -30.34
C LEU A 7 -2.16 -60.15 -31.69
N THR A 8 -1.68 -58.91 -31.66
CA THR A 8 -0.64 -58.47 -32.60
C THR A 8 0.38 -57.65 -31.83
N VAL A 9 1.62 -58.14 -31.82
CA VAL A 9 2.84 -57.48 -31.39
C VAL A 9 3.53 -57.01 -32.66
N VAL A 10 3.92 -55.74 -32.72
CA VAL A 10 5.13 -55.31 -33.44
C VAL A 10 5.89 -54.36 -32.52
N ALA A 11 7.18 -54.64 -32.41
CA ALA A 11 8.14 -54.07 -31.50
C ALA A 11 9.12 -53.12 -32.23
N LEU A 12 9.94 -52.41 -31.43
CA LEU A 12 11.22 -51.73 -31.76
C LEU A 12 11.12 -50.41 -32.55
N ALA A 13 11.92 -49.35 -32.31
CA ALA A 13 13.10 -49.15 -31.46
C ALA A 13 13.40 -47.64 -31.24
N LEU A 14 13.95 -47.32 -30.06
CA LEU A 14 15.10 -46.44 -29.74
C LEU A 14 15.39 -45.10 -30.47
N LEU A 15 15.65 -44.10 -29.60
CA LEU A 15 16.68 -43.04 -29.66
C LEU A 15 16.45 -41.75 -30.49
N ALA A 16 16.06 -40.69 -29.77
CA ALA A 16 16.66 -39.34 -29.75
C ALA A 16 15.74 -38.50 -28.84
N GLY A 17 16.14 -37.97 -27.69
CA GLY A 17 17.26 -37.05 -27.54
C GLY A 17 16.76 -35.61 -27.59
N CYS A 18 15.94 -35.19 -26.63
CA CYS A 18 15.75 -33.76 -26.27
C CYS A 18 15.62 -33.67 -24.74
N PRO A 19 16.54 -32.99 -24.04
CA PRO A 19 16.38 -32.69 -22.61
C PRO A 19 15.25 -31.66 -22.41
N PRO A 20 14.65 -31.59 -21.22
CA PRO A 20 13.70 -30.53 -20.90
C PRO A 20 14.42 -29.18 -20.94
N ASP A 21 13.79 -28.24 -21.63
CA ASP A 21 14.14 -26.82 -21.69
C ASP A 21 14.05 -26.24 -20.27
N LEU A 22 15.22 -26.09 -19.64
CA LEU A 22 15.43 -25.42 -18.36
C LEU A 22 16.31 -24.19 -18.59
N ASP A 23 15.92 -23.31 -19.52
CA ASP A 23 16.51 -21.99 -19.63
C ASP A 23 15.48 -20.91 -19.26
N GLY A 24 15.77 -20.24 -18.14
CA GLY A 24 14.92 -19.18 -17.59
C GLY A 24 15.23 -18.81 -16.13
N TRP A 25 16.16 -19.49 -15.46
CA TRP A 25 16.79 -18.99 -14.25
C TRP A 25 18.05 -18.22 -14.65
N THR A 26 17.92 -16.92 -14.94
CA THR A 26 19.07 -16.03 -14.83
C THR A 26 19.40 -15.92 -13.35
N VAL A 27 20.31 -16.78 -12.87
CA VAL A 27 21.14 -16.44 -11.71
C VAL A 27 21.77 -15.09 -12.05
N ALA A 28 21.49 -14.07 -11.25
CA ALA A 28 22.16 -12.79 -11.35
C ALA A 28 23.67 -13.05 -11.32
N ARG A 29 24.30 -12.98 -12.49
CA ARG A 29 25.73 -13.04 -12.62
C ARG A 29 26.23 -11.76 -11.96
N THR A 30 26.85 -11.90 -10.80
CA THR A 30 27.65 -10.83 -10.18
C THR A 30 28.61 -10.34 -11.26
N ILE A 31 28.33 -9.17 -11.80
CA ILE A 31 29.30 -8.44 -12.62
C ILE A 31 30.45 -8.13 -11.63
N PRO A 32 31.69 -8.59 -11.88
CA PRO A 32 32.83 -8.05 -11.16
C PRO A 32 32.97 -6.59 -11.59
N GLY A 33 32.30 -5.72 -10.86
CA GLY A 33 32.42 -4.28 -10.96
C GLY A 33 33.82 -3.91 -10.51
N THR A 34 34.55 -3.31 -11.43
CA THR A 34 35.85 -2.66 -11.27
C THR A 34 35.96 -1.84 -9.99
N ASP A 35 37.08 -2.11 -9.31
CA ASP A 35 37.71 -1.35 -8.24
C ASP A 35 37.40 0.16 -8.23
N GLY A 36 36.90 0.67 -7.09
CA GLY A 36 37.04 2.09 -6.76
C GLY A 36 35.89 2.80 -6.04
N SER A 37 34.78 2.15 -5.67
CA SER A 37 33.80 2.80 -4.80
C SER A 37 34.33 2.84 -3.36
N VAL A 38 34.91 3.99 -2.99
CA VAL A 38 35.08 4.37 -1.59
C VAL A 38 33.73 4.14 -0.90
N PRO A 39 33.64 3.31 0.17
CA PRO A 39 32.39 3.20 0.91
C PRO A 39 31.99 4.61 1.34
N PRO A 40 30.76 5.07 1.06
CA PRO A 40 30.34 6.39 1.49
C PRO A 40 30.56 6.48 3.00
N PRO A 41 31.04 7.63 3.50
CA PRO A 41 31.34 7.79 4.92
C PRO A 41 30.13 7.32 5.75
N PRO A 42 30.35 6.64 6.88
CA PRO A 42 29.27 6.32 7.81
C PRO A 42 28.69 7.63 8.35
N GLY A 43 27.47 7.95 7.94
CA GLY A 43 26.77 9.19 8.27
C GLY A 43 26.07 9.77 7.04
N THR A 44 24.79 10.13 7.19
CA THR A 44 23.90 10.82 6.23
C THR A 44 23.39 10.03 5.02
N ARG A 45 23.06 8.73 5.15
CA ARG A 45 22.14 8.10 4.17
C ARG A 45 20.70 8.39 4.61
N CYS A 46 20.05 9.31 3.92
CA CYS A 46 18.66 9.68 4.20
C CYS A 46 17.62 8.85 3.42
N ALA A 47 18.09 7.88 2.63
CA ALA A 47 17.23 7.03 1.80
C ALA A 47 17.85 5.64 1.58
N PRO A 48 17.03 4.63 1.23
CA PRO A 48 17.51 3.34 0.74
C PRO A 48 18.45 3.50 -0.45
N GLU A 49 19.40 2.58 -0.59
CA GLU A 49 20.26 2.51 -1.78
C GLU A 49 19.44 2.17 -3.02
N VAL A 50 19.57 2.97 -4.08
CA VAL A 50 18.86 2.75 -5.34
C VAL A 50 19.39 1.48 -6.01
N THR A 51 18.50 0.50 -6.22
CA THR A 51 18.85 -0.78 -6.86
C THR A 51 18.17 -0.97 -8.22
N CYS A 52 17.21 -0.12 -8.57
CA CYS A 52 16.55 -0.15 -9.86
C CYS A 52 17.38 0.56 -10.96
N GLY A 53 17.58 -0.10 -12.11
CA GLY A 53 18.08 0.57 -13.33
C GLY A 53 17.00 1.40 -14.05
N SER A 54 15.73 1.02 -13.88
CA SER A 54 14.54 1.79 -14.25
C SER A 54 13.46 1.55 -13.17
N CYS A 55 12.56 2.51 -12.96
CA CYS A 55 11.50 2.39 -11.96
C CYS A 55 10.13 2.18 -12.64
N PRO A 56 9.80 0.99 -13.16
CA PRO A 56 8.51 0.73 -13.80
C PRO A 56 7.38 0.59 -12.76
N LEU A 57 6.15 0.94 -13.14
CA LEU A 57 4.95 0.67 -12.33
C LEU A 57 4.67 -0.84 -12.24
N PRO A 58 3.97 -1.32 -11.19
CA PRO A 58 3.46 -0.53 -10.06
C PRO A 58 4.53 -0.21 -9.01
N TRP A 59 4.34 0.90 -8.28
CA TRP A 59 5.25 1.31 -7.21
C TRP A 59 4.60 1.22 -5.84
N LEU A 60 5.36 0.74 -4.85
CA LEU A 60 5.09 1.05 -3.45
C LEU A 60 5.68 2.43 -3.14
N LEU A 61 4.87 3.28 -2.52
CA LEU A 61 5.27 4.58 -2.00
C LEU A 61 5.26 4.52 -0.47
N ALA A 62 6.23 5.13 0.18
CA ALA A 62 6.22 5.34 1.62
C ALA A 62 6.56 6.79 1.92
N SER A 63 5.69 7.46 2.67
CA SER A 63 6.00 8.79 3.22
C SER A 63 6.95 8.63 4.40
N VAL A 64 7.99 9.45 4.43
CA VAL A 64 9.08 9.37 5.41
C VAL A 64 9.32 10.73 6.01
N GLU A 65 9.03 10.81 7.30
CA GLU A 65 9.23 12.00 8.12
C GLU A 65 10.68 12.13 8.54
N ASP A 66 11.17 13.36 8.57
CA ASP A 66 12.43 13.73 9.20
C ASP A 66 12.18 14.38 10.56
N LEU A 67 12.39 13.59 11.60
CA LEU A 67 12.25 14.02 12.99
C LEU A 67 13.52 14.73 13.51
N GLY A 68 14.65 14.59 12.79
CA GLY A 68 15.96 15.14 13.17
C GLY A 68 16.31 16.45 12.46
N GLY A 69 15.70 16.72 11.30
CA GLY A 69 15.97 17.89 10.44
C GLY A 69 17.26 17.77 9.61
N GLU A 70 17.82 16.56 9.48
CA GLU A 70 19.09 16.30 8.77
C GLU A 70 18.88 15.84 7.32
N CYS A 71 17.69 15.36 6.99
CA CYS A 71 17.38 14.65 5.76
C CYS A 71 16.32 15.33 4.89
N GLY A 72 15.49 16.18 5.49
CA GLY A 72 14.23 16.63 4.91
C GLY A 72 13.23 15.47 4.80
N GLY A 73 11.95 15.80 4.65
CA GLY A 73 10.94 14.77 4.38
C GLY A 73 11.11 14.18 2.98
N GLN A 74 10.67 12.94 2.80
CA GLN A 74 10.82 12.22 1.53
C GLN A 74 9.65 11.28 1.25
N VAL A 75 9.55 10.85 0.00
CA VAL A 75 8.80 9.65 -0.39
C VAL A 75 9.77 8.60 -0.89
N TRP A 76 9.92 7.51 -0.13
CA TRP A 76 10.63 6.34 -0.63
C TRP A 76 9.76 5.56 -1.60
N ARG A 77 10.40 5.00 -2.62
CA ARG A 77 9.71 4.35 -3.73
C ARG A 77 10.39 3.05 -4.10
N TRP A 78 9.60 1.99 -4.26
CA TRP A 78 10.07 0.71 -4.79
C TRP A 78 9.25 0.31 -5.99
N SER A 79 9.93 -0.14 -7.04
CA SER A 79 9.26 -0.87 -8.11
C SER A 79 8.92 -2.27 -7.62
N LEU A 80 7.67 -2.66 -7.80
CA LEU A 80 7.21 -4.00 -7.46
C LEU A 80 7.29 -4.96 -8.64
N SER A 81 7.81 -4.54 -9.80
CA SER A 81 7.73 -5.24 -11.09
C SER A 81 8.41 -6.62 -11.21
N GLY A 82 8.88 -7.23 -10.12
CA GLY A 82 9.48 -8.56 -10.11
C GLY A 82 8.43 -9.67 -9.99
N ARG A 83 8.70 -10.84 -10.57
CA ARG A 83 8.02 -12.09 -10.18
C ARG A 83 8.57 -12.55 -8.82
N ASP A 84 7.78 -13.35 -8.10
CA ASP A 84 8.22 -14.10 -6.90
C ASP A 84 8.97 -13.24 -5.87
N ASP A 85 8.31 -12.19 -5.40
CA ASP A 85 8.81 -11.27 -4.37
C ASP A 85 9.91 -10.28 -4.76
N GLY A 86 10.26 -10.24 -6.04
CA GLY A 86 11.18 -9.24 -6.55
C GLY A 86 10.64 -7.80 -6.37
N TYR A 87 11.44 -6.96 -5.71
CA TYR A 87 11.30 -5.51 -5.71
C TYR A 87 12.68 -4.89 -5.88
N CYS A 88 12.73 -3.63 -6.33
CA CYS A 88 13.95 -2.84 -6.31
C CYS A 88 13.63 -1.43 -5.81
N ALA A 89 14.60 -0.81 -5.13
CA ALA A 89 14.48 0.55 -4.63
C ALA A 89 14.76 1.54 -5.77
N CYS A 90 13.85 2.49 -5.96
CA CYS A 90 13.99 3.58 -6.90
C CYS A 90 14.60 4.81 -6.21
N THR A 91 14.98 5.82 -7.01
CA THR A 91 15.28 7.15 -6.47
C THR A 91 14.07 7.65 -5.66
N PRO A 92 14.27 8.09 -4.40
CA PRO A 92 13.23 8.71 -3.60
C PRO A 92 12.78 10.03 -4.23
N LEU A 93 11.63 10.53 -3.81
CA LEU A 93 11.14 11.84 -4.20
C LEU A 93 11.28 12.79 -3.01
N ASP A 94 11.96 13.92 -3.20
CA ASP A 94 12.09 14.98 -2.19
C ASP A 94 11.56 16.33 -2.71
N ALA A 95 10.89 16.32 -3.86
CA ALA A 95 10.30 17.47 -4.51
C ALA A 95 11.35 18.56 -4.84
N ASP A 96 12.51 18.16 -5.37
CA ASP A 96 13.69 19.00 -5.57
C ASP A 96 14.13 19.70 -4.27
N GLY A 97 14.12 18.96 -3.16
CA GLY A 97 14.45 19.44 -1.81
C GLY A 97 13.39 20.36 -1.18
N ARG A 98 12.17 20.40 -1.72
CA ARG A 98 11.06 21.22 -1.22
C ARG A 98 10.01 20.45 -0.43
N MET A 99 10.21 19.16 -0.19
CA MET A 99 9.30 18.38 0.66
C MET A 99 9.27 18.97 2.08
N PRO A 100 8.08 19.11 2.71
CA PRO A 100 7.98 19.38 4.14
C PRO A 100 8.74 18.35 4.97
N ASP A 101 9.19 18.69 6.17
CA ASP A 101 9.91 17.74 7.03
C ASP A 101 9.04 16.58 7.53
N LEU A 102 7.72 16.78 7.64
CA LEU A 102 6.78 15.82 8.23
C LEU A 102 5.70 15.35 7.23
N PRO A 103 6.04 14.70 6.11
CA PRO A 103 5.07 14.07 5.23
C PRO A 103 4.37 12.91 5.98
N PHE A 104 3.07 13.09 6.20
CA PHE A 104 2.27 12.18 7.02
C PHE A 104 1.47 11.17 6.20
N ALA A 105 1.13 11.53 4.98
CA ALA A 105 0.39 10.68 4.05
C ALA A 105 0.88 10.89 2.62
N VAL A 106 0.80 9.82 1.82
CA VAL A 106 1.19 9.80 0.41
C VAL A 106 0.18 9.03 -0.40
N GLY A 107 -0.14 9.54 -1.59
CA GLY A 107 -1.03 8.92 -2.55
C GLY A 107 -0.52 9.11 -3.97
N PHE A 108 -1.17 8.44 -4.91
CA PHE A 108 -0.85 8.53 -6.32
C PHE A 108 -2.10 8.85 -7.13
N VAL A 109 -2.02 9.86 -7.98
CA VAL A 109 -3.05 10.20 -8.95
C VAL A 109 -2.51 9.86 -10.35
N PRO A 110 -3.09 8.86 -11.03
CA PRO A 110 -2.63 8.47 -12.36
C PRO A 110 -2.74 9.64 -13.35
N PRO A 111 -1.83 9.73 -14.32
CA PRO A 111 -0.87 8.69 -14.70
C PRO A 111 0.50 8.76 -13.99
N GLN A 112 0.86 9.86 -13.34
CA GLN A 112 2.23 10.05 -12.86
C GLN A 112 2.39 11.02 -11.68
N THR A 113 1.32 11.45 -11.03
CA THR A 113 1.41 12.45 -9.95
C THR A 113 1.44 11.77 -8.59
N VAL A 114 2.51 11.97 -7.83
CA VAL A 114 2.57 11.62 -6.40
C VAL A 114 2.11 12.82 -5.61
N VAL A 115 1.18 12.62 -4.69
CA VAL A 115 0.71 13.69 -3.81
C VAL A 115 1.02 13.35 -2.37
N VAL A 116 1.64 14.31 -1.68
CA VAL A 116 2.07 14.18 -0.29
C VAL A 116 1.37 15.24 0.53
N ALA A 117 0.86 14.86 1.69
CA ALA A 117 0.26 15.78 2.66
C ALA A 117 1.10 15.77 3.94
N ALA A 118 1.48 16.96 4.42
CA ALA A 118 2.26 17.13 5.64
C ALA A 118 1.41 17.65 6.81
N GLU A 119 1.82 17.33 8.04
CA GLU A 119 1.12 17.77 9.26
C GLU A 119 1.11 19.29 9.38
N SER A 120 -0.09 19.90 9.29
CA SER A 120 -0.32 21.33 9.51
C SER A 120 0.58 22.28 8.69
N ASP A 121 0.94 21.87 7.47
CA ASP A 121 1.76 22.64 6.55
C ASP A 121 1.07 22.75 5.18
N ARG A 122 1.37 21.83 4.26
CA ARG A 122 0.90 21.86 2.88
C ARG A 122 0.71 20.47 2.29
N VAL A 123 -0.09 20.44 1.23
CA VAL A 123 -0.16 19.34 0.25
C VAL A 123 0.72 19.71 -0.93
N VAL A 124 1.56 18.78 -1.36
CA VAL A 124 2.49 18.94 -2.48
C VAL A 124 2.20 17.86 -3.51
N ALA A 125 1.97 18.26 -4.77
CA ALA A 125 1.92 17.35 -5.90
C ALA A 125 3.23 17.39 -6.67
N ILE A 126 3.74 16.20 -6.99
CA ILE A 126 5.06 15.97 -7.56
C ILE A 126 4.88 15.14 -8.82
N ASP A 127 5.55 15.55 -9.89
CA ASP A 127 5.72 14.67 -11.05
C ASP A 127 6.66 13.53 -10.66
N ALA A 128 6.14 12.30 -10.62
CA ALA A 128 6.90 11.17 -10.10
C ALA A 128 8.09 10.76 -10.99
N LEU A 129 8.16 11.22 -12.24
CA LEU A 129 9.26 10.90 -13.14
C LEU A 129 10.39 11.92 -13.03
N THR A 130 10.05 13.20 -12.84
CA THR A 130 11.02 14.30 -12.82
C THR A 130 11.33 14.81 -11.42
N ASP A 131 10.60 14.38 -10.39
CA ASP A 131 10.66 14.89 -9.01
C ASP A 131 10.37 16.39 -8.87
N THR A 132 9.70 16.97 -9.87
CA THR A 132 9.40 18.40 -9.88
C THR A 132 8.05 18.67 -9.22
N VAL A 133 7.99 19.69 -8.36
CA VAL A 133 6.71 20.20 -7.81
C VAL A 133 5.82 20.71 -8.94
N GLN A 134 4.64 20.11 -9.09
CA GLN A 134 3.60 20.56 -10.02
C GLN A 134 2.76 21.68 -9.40
N TRP A 135 2.36 21.51 -8.14
CA TRP A 135 1.64 22.51 -7.36
C TRP A 135 1.77 22.23 -5.86
N GLU A 136 1.49 23.24 -5.04
CA GLU A 136 1.42 23.14 -3.59
C GLU A 136 0.28 23.98 -3.06
N GLN A 137 -0.38 23.53 -2.00
CA GLN A 137 -1.50 24.22 -1.37
C GLN A 137 -1.43 24.06 0.15
N SER A 138 -1.76 25.10 0.91
CA SER A 138 -1.79 25.02 2.38
C SER A 138 -2.79 23.97 2.87
N TYR A 139 -2.45 23.32 3.99
CA TYR A 139 -3.29 22.31 4.62
C TYR A 139 -3.18 22.38 6.14
N SER A 140 -4.33 22.49 6.81
CA SER A 140 -4.39 22.80 8.25
C SER A 140 -4.57 21.57 9.15
N TRP A 141 -4.97 20.43 8.59
CA TRP A 141 -5.26 19.22 9.35
C TRP A 141 -4.03 18.33 9.50
N GLN A 142 -4.11 17.33 10.39
CA GLN A 142 -3.18 16.20 10.37
C GLN A 142 -3.66 15.22 9.28
N PRO A 143 -2.87 14.99 8.21
CA PRO A 143 -3.25 14.06 7.15
C PRO A 143 -3.35 12.63 7.68
N VAL A 144 -4.35 11.90 7.20
CA VAL A 144 -4.52 10.46 7.45
C VAL A 144 -4.28 9.67 6.18
N ASP A 145 -4.81 10.13 5.05
CA ASP A 145 -4.65 9.48 3.76
C ASP A 145 -4.74 10.47 2.59
N VAL A 146 -4.20 10.06 1.45
CA VAL A 146 -4.25 10.76 0.17
C VAL A 146 -4.66 9.77 -0.91
N PHE A 147 -5.73 10.07 -1.64
CA PHE A 147 -6.31 9.13 -2.62
C PHE A 147 -6.78 9.84 -3.89
N ALA A 148 -6.80 9.09 -4.99
CA ALA A 148 -7.35 9.57 -6.26
C ALA A 148 -8.88 9.42 -6.28
N ILE A 149 -9.57 10.38 -6.89
CA ILE A 149 -11.02 10.37 -7.09
C ILE A 149 -11.37 11.27 -8.28
N ASP A 150 -12.44 10.99 -9.01
CA ASP A 150 -12.97 11.88 -10.05
C ASP A 150 -14.14 12.72 -9.51
N ASP A 151 -14.30 13.96 -9.99
CA ASP A 151 -15.49 14.76 -9.73
C ASP A 151 -16.75 14.27 -10.48
N ASP A 152 -17.87 14.97 -10.33
CA ASP A 152 -19.14 14.64 -11.00
C ASP A 152 -19.07 14.75 -12.53
N THR A 153 -18.09 15.49 -13.06
CA THR A 153 -17.81 15.61 -14.49
C THR A 153 -16.79 14.60 -15.02
N GLY A 154 -16.20 13.79 -14.13
CA GLY A 154 -15.16 12.83 -14.47
C GLY A 154 -13.75 13.43 -14.56
N ARG A 155 -13.54 14.62 -13.99
CA ARG A 155 -12.21 15.24 -13.92
C ARG A 155 -11.44 14.68 -12.72
N PRO A 156 -10.14 14.34 -12.88
CA PRO A 156 -9.33 13.84 -11.79
C PRO A 156 -9.12 14.86 -10.67
N MET A 157 -9.29 14.39 -9.45
CA MET A 157 -9.14 15.12 -8.20
C MET A 157 -8.23 14.32 -7.25
N VAL A 158 -7.70 15.02 -6.25
CA VAL A 158 -7.00 14.44 -5.11
C VAL A 158 -7.86 14.62 -3.87
N GLY A 159 -8.22 13.54 -3.18
CA GLY A 159 -8.78 13.59 -1.84
C GLY A 159 -7.68 13.52 -0.79
N VAL A 160 -7.69 14.45 0.17
CA VAL A 160 -6.80 14.42 1.34
C VAL A 160 -7.66 14.40 2.60
N ALA A 161 -7.60 13.30 3.34
CA ALA A 161 -8.35 13.12 4.57
C ALA A 161 -7.60 13.66 5.78
N GLY A 162 -8.27 14.48 6.57
CA GLY A 162 -7.68 15.21 7.68
C GLY A 162 -8.40 14.94 8.98
N ARG A 163 -7.62 14.85 10.06
CA ARG A 163 -8.14 14.78 11.43
C ARG A 163 -7.61 15.91 12.30
N MET A 164 -8.30 16.13 13.41
CA MET A 164 -7.67 16.77 14.56
C MET A 164 -6.67 15.78 15.18
N ARG A 165 -5.59 16.30 15.77
CA ARG A 165 -4.53 15.49 16.37
C ARG A 165 -5.11 14.46 17.35
N GLY A 166 -4.83 13.19 17.11
CA GLY A 166 -5.30 12.07 17.95
C GLY A 166 -6.79 11.71 17.83
N GLY A 167 -7.48 12.20 16.80
CA GLY A 167 -8.92 11.94 16.59
C GLY A 167 -9.25 11.07 15.37
N THR A 168 -10.55 11.00 15.09
CA THR A 168 -11.13 10.48 13.84
C THR A 168 -11.04 11.53 12.73
N ILE A 169 -11.18 11.10 11.47
CA ILE A 169 -11.21 11.98 10.31
C ILE A 169 -12.38 12.96 10.47
N ARG A 170 -12.09 14.25 10.31
CA ARG A 170 -13.04 15.36 10.47
C ARG A 170 -13.44 15.96 9.14
N SER A 171 -12.50 16.04 8.20
CA SER A 171 -12.75 16.56 6.87
C SER A 171 -12.00 15.79 5.81
N ILE A 172 -12.52 15.89 4.58
CA ILE A 172 -11.84 15.49 3.37
C ILE A 172 -11.77 16.72 2.49
N THR A 173 -10.55 17.10 2.11
CA THR A 173 -10.31 18.23 1.22
C THR A 173 -9.97 17.70 -0.17
N PHE A 174 -10.68 18.20 -1.18
CA PHE A 174 -10.52 17.80 -2.57
C PHE A 174 -9.81 18.88 -3.37
N TYR A 175 -8.74 18.51 -4.04
CA TYR A 175 -7.92 19.37 -4.90
C TYR A 175 -8.09 18.93 -6.35
N ASP A 176 -8.11 19.89 -7.28
CA ASP A 176 -7.95 19.58 -8.70
C ASP A 176 -6.56 18.96 -8.92
N ALA A 177 -6.47 17.85 -9.65
CA ALA A 177 -5.20 17.15 -9.83
C ALA A 177 -4.14 18.01 -10.57
N ALA A 178 -4.56 19.02 -11.35
CA ALA A 178 -3.67 19.98 -11.99
C ALA A 178 -3.38 21.22 -11.11
N GLY A 179 -3.90 21.27 -9.88
CA GLY A 179 -3.69 22.37 -8.94
C GLY A 179 -4.53 23.61 -9.23
N ALA A 180 -5.56 23.49 -10.09
CA ALA A 180 -6.40 24.61 -10.48
C ALA A 180 -7.53 24.90 -9.47
N GLY A 181 -7.77 26.19 -9.20
CA GLY A 181 -8.91 26.63 -8.40
C GLY A 181 -8.73 26.47 -6.88
N ALA A 182 -9.79 26.75 -6.14
CA ALA A 182 -9.82 26.60 -4.69
C ALA A 182 -10.17 25.16 -4.30
N PRO A 183 -9.56 24.60 -3.25
CA PRO A 183 -9.93 23.27 -2.77
C PRO A 183 -11.37 23.24 -2.25
N ILE A 184 -12.00 22.08 -2.35
CA ILE A 184 -13.34 21.82 -1.86
C ILE A 184 -13.22 21.03 -0.56
N GLU A 185 -13.57 21.62 0.57
CA GLU A 185 -13.63 20.90 1.84
C GLU A 185 -15.03 20.30 2.08
N ARG A 186 -15.06 19.10 2.62
CA ARG A 186 -16.26 18.38 3.06
C ARG A 186 -16.05 17.84 4.47
N PHE A 187 -16.92 18.20 5.39
CA PHE A 187 -16.90 17.66 6.75
C PHE A 187 -17.59 16.29 6.80
N VAL A 188 -16.93 15.33 7.44
CA VAL A 188 -17.42 13.94 7.58
C VAL A 188 -18.78 13.89 8.26
N ASN A 189 -18.98 14.70 9.31
CA ASN A 189 -20.25 14.81 10.03
C ASN A 189 -20.93 16.16 9.71
N GLY A 190 -21.41 16.29 8.49
CA GLY A 190 -22.12 17.48 8.03
C GLY A 190 -22.42 17.40 6.55
N ASP A 191 -21.37 17.29 5.74
CA ASP A 191 -21.48 17.32 4.27
C ASP A 191 -21.50 15.92 3.65
N LEU A 192 -20.98 14.92 4.36
CA LEU A 192 -20.88 13.53 3.92
C LEU A 192 -21.88 12.64 4.67
N PRO A 193 -22.33 11.52 4.08
CA PRO A 193 -23.30 10.62 4.68
C PRO A 193 -22.61 9.64 5.63
N LEU A 194 -21.68 10.14 6.47
CA LEU A 194 -20.79 9.36 7.32
C LEU A 194 -21.03 9.66 8.82
N GLY A 195 -20.65 8.70 9.66
CA GLY A 195 -20.70 8.86 11.12
C GLY A 195 -19.52 9.66 11.69
N LEU A 196 -19.48 9.79 13.02
CA LEU A 196 -18.41 10.51 13.74
C LEU A 196 -17.12 9.69 13.95
N SER A 197 -17.14 8.42 13.57
CA SER A 197 -16.13 7.40 13.89
C SER A 197 -15.29 6.94 12.69
N VAL A 198 -15.20 7.78 11.65
CA VAL A 198 -14.38 7.46 10.47
C VAL A 198 -12.90 7.55 10.80
N SER A 199 -12.16 6.44 10.74
CA SER A 199 -10.74 6.41 11.13
C SER A 199 -9.77 6.39 9.95
N SER A 200 -10.20 5.84 8.81
CA SER A 200 -9.41 5.78 7.59
C SER A 200 -10.31 5.88 6.37
N VAL A 201 -9.75 6.39 5.27
CA VAL A 201 -10.39 6.38 3.96
C VAL A 201 -9.39 5.96 2.90
N SER A 202 -9.86 5.46 1.77
CA SER A 202 -9.06 5.16 0.58
C SER A 202 -9.93 5.35 -0.66
N GLN A 203 -9.35 5.38 -1.85
CA GLN A 203 -10.11 5.34 -3.10
C GLN A 203 -11.01 4.10 -3.14
N SER A 204 -12.22 4.21 -3.70
CA SER A 204 -13.02 3.01 -3.96
C SER A 204 -12.39 2.22 -5.09
N SER A 205 -12.38 0.90 -5.02
CA SER A 205 -11.97 0.05 -6.15
C SER A 205 -13.08 -0.15 -7.19
N PHE A 206 -14.31 0.34 -6.94
CA PHE A 206 -15.50 0.04 -7.73
C PHE A 206 -15.92 1.17 -8.66
N ASP A 207 -15.88 2.42 -8.19
CA ASP A 207 -16.23 3.60 -8.99
C ASP A 207 -15.26 4.74 -8.63
N ARG A 208 -14.68 5.35 -9.66
CA ARG A 208 -13.73 6.46 -9.56
C ARG A 208 -14.26 7.71 -8.88
N ARG A 209 -15.57 7.89 -8.78
CA ARG A 209 -16.21 9.03 -8.09
C ARG A 209 -16.49 8.76 -6.62
N TRP A 210 -16.09 7.60 -6.11
CA TRP A 210 -16.38 7.15 -4.76
C TRP A 210 -15.08 6.93 -4.00
N PHE A 211 -15.12 7.19 -2.70
CA PHE A 211 -14.09 6.77 -1.76
C PHE A 211 -14.66 5.80 -0.75
N ARG A 212 -13.82 4.92 -0.22
CA ARG A 212 -14.18 3.98 0.82
C ARG A 212 -13.79 4.52 2.18
N ALA A 213 -14.71 4.51 3.14
CA ALA A 213 -14.51 4.98 4.50
C ALA A 213 -14.64 3.83 5.50
N LEU A 214 -13.66 3.69 6.39
CA LEU A 214 -13.67 2.78 7.54
C LEU A 214 -14.32 3.49 8.74
N ASP A 215 -15.39 2.90 9.29
CA ASP A 215 -16.16 3.47 10.40
C ASP A 215 -16.04 2.58 11.66
N GLU A 216 -15.17 2.95 12.60
CA GLU A 216 -14.78 2.07 13.72
C GLU A 216 -15.92 1.72 14.67
N MET A 217 -16.91 2.60 14.81
CA MET A 217 -18.03 2.42 15.73
C MET A 217 -19.36 2.22 15.00
N GLY A 218 -19.30 2.10 13.67
CA GLY A 218 -20.45 1.86 12.82
C GLY A 218 -20.99 0.43 12.96
N SER A 219 -22.18 0.20 12.38
CA SER A 219 -22.74 -1.15 12.19
C SER A 219 -22.13 -1.90 10.99
N TYR A 220 -21.12 -1.31 10.35
CA TYR A 220 -20.44 -1.77 9.16
C TYR A 220 -18.94 -1.49 9.31
N ALA A 221 -18.10 -2.31 8.70
CA ALA A 221 -16.64 -2.11 8.72
C ALA A 221 -16.27 -0.91 7.83
N ALA A 222 -16.84 -0.84 6.63
CA ALA A 222 -16.60 0.24 5.70
C ALA A 222 -17.80 0.49 4.78
N ALA A 223 -17.85 1.68 4.16
CA ALA A 223 -18.84 2.04 3.15
C ALA A 223 -18.18 2.85 2.02
N ASP A 224 -18.68 2.70 0.80
CA ASP A 224 -18.31 3.58 -0.31
C ASP A 224 -19.23 4.82 -0.28
N VAL A 225 -18.63 6.00 -0.48
CA VAL A 225 -19.29 7.30 -0.42
C VAL A 225 -18.96 8.10 -1.66
N ASN A 226 -19.98 8.69 -2.26
CA ASN A 226 -19.84 9.69 -3.31
C ASN A 226 -19.93 11.10 -2.68
N PRO A 227 -18.83 11.86 -2.61
CA PRO A 227 -18.81 13.18 -1.95
C PRO A 227 -19.52 14.27 -2.77
N TRP A 228 -19.93 13.97 -4.00
CA TRP A 228 -20.56 14.92 -4.93
C TRP A 228 -22.07 14.81 -4.89
N THR A 229 -22.60 13.59 -4.82
CA THR A 229 -24.04 13.30 -4.73
C THR A 229 -24.53 13.12 -3.30
N ASN A 230 -23.61 13.04 -2.33
CA ASN A 230 -23.89 12.70 -0.93
C ASN A 230 -24.58 11.33 -0.80
N GLU A 231 -24.28 10.43 -1.73
CA GLU A 231 -24.77 9.06 -1.71
C GLU A 231 -23.82 8.16 -0.94
N ARG A 232 -24.41 7.17 -0.26
CA ARG A 232 -23.68 6.12 0.42
C ARG A 232 -24.12 4.78 -0.13
N TYR A 233 -23.17 4.01 -0.60
CA TYR A 233 -23.36 2.64 -1.02
C TYR A 233 -22.78 1.76 0.08
N MET A 234 -23.70 1.09 0.76
CA MET A 234 -23.35 0.06 1.73
C MET A 234 -23.35 -1.26 0.95
N ASP A 235 -22.21 -1.61 0.35
CA ASP A 235 -21.89 -3.02 0.15
C ASP A 235 -21.96 -3.67 1.56
N PRO A 236 -22.59 -4.85 1.77
CA PRO A 236 -22.77 -5.46 3.10
C PRO A 236 -21.46 -5.89 3.81
N TYR A 237 -20.48 -4.98 3.94
CA TYR A 237 -19.32 -5.08 4.82
C TYR A 237 -19.74 -5.00 6.28
N HIS A 238 -20.18 -6.15 6.80
CA HIS A 238 -20.42 -6.33 8.22
C HIS A 238 -19.20 -7.03 8.83
N THR A 239 -18.37 -6.28 9.55
CA THR A 239 -18.02 -6.73 10.89
C THR A 239 -19.18 -6.25 11.75
N THR A 240 -19.77 -7.10 12.60
CA THR A 240 -20.47 -6.46 13.70
C THR A 240 -19.36 -5.84 14.54
N GLY A 241 -19.43 -4.55 14.87
CA GLY A 241 -18.44 -3.87 15.73
C GLY A 241 -18.28 -4.49 17.13
N ARG A 242 -18.82 -5.69 17.35
CA ARG A 242 -18.80 -6.53 18.55
C ARG A 242 -18.06 -7.85 18.35
N ASP A 243 -17.56 -8.15 17.16
CA ASP A 243 -16.83 -9.39 16.87
C ASP A 243 -15.34 -9.34 17.25
N GLY A 244 -14.94 -8.38 18.09
CA GLY A 244 -13.58 -8.27 18.61
C GLY A 244 -12.57 -7.59 17.70
N PHE A 245 -12.93 -7.26 16.46
CA PHE A 245 -12.06 -6.53 15.53
C PHE A 245 -12.05 -5.02 15.82
N TYR A 246 -10.86 -4.46 15.98
CA TYR A 246 -10.63 -3.03 16.00
C TYR A 246 -9.69 -2.66 14.84
N LEU A 247 -10.28 -2.21 13.73
CA LEU A 247 -9.58 -1.89 12.48
C LEU A 247 -9.21 -0.41 12.47
N HIS A 248 -7.97 -0.08 12.11
CA HIS A 248 -7.45 1.29 12.14
C HIS A 248 -7.27 1.90 10.76
N THR A 249 -6.91 1.09 9.77
CA THR A 249 -6.63 1.55 8.41
C THR A 249 -7.36 0.72 7.38
N ILE A 250 -7.64 1.32 6.24
CA ILE A 250 -8.19 0.65 5.06
C ILE A 250 -7.47 1.14 3.82
N HIS A 251 -7.19 0.22 2.91
CA HIS A 251 -6.72 0.52 1.57
C HIS A 251 -7.50 -0.32 0.57
N SER A 252 -7.94 0.29 -0.54
CA SER A 252 -8.63 -0.41 -1.62
C SER A 252 -8.00 -0.11 -2.97
N SER A 253 -7.98 -1.12 -3.85
CA SER A 253 -7.45 -0.98 -5.20
C SER A 253 -8.04 -2.02 -6.16
N TYR A 254 -8.05 -1.70 -7.44
CA TYR A 254 -8.30 -2.65 -8.52
C TYR A 254 -7.01 -2.89 -9.32
N ASP A 255 -6.67 -4.14 -9.62
CA ASP A 255 -5.45 -4.51 -10.34
C ASP A 255 -5.68 -4.86 -11.83
N GLY A 256 -6.88 -4.62 -12.34
CA GLY A 256 -7.30 -5.06 -13.68
C GLY A 256 -8.13 -6.34 -13.68
N THR A 257 -8.25 -7.04 -12.57
CA THR A 257 -9.07 -8.26 -12.45
C THR A 257 -9.79 -8.38 -11.10
N TRP A 258 -9.15 -7.94 -10.02
CA TRP A 258 -9.61 -8.12 -8.65
C TRP A 258 -9.74 -6.77 -7.94
N HIS A 259 -10.89 -6.58 -7.30
CA HIS A 259 -11.09 -5.59 -6.25
C HIS A 259 -10.46 -6.11 -4.96
N ARG A 260 -9.43 -5.42 -4.49
CA ARG A 260 -8.69 -5.76 -3.26
C ARG A 260 -8.98 -4.73 -2.20
N THR A 261 -9.26 -5.19 -0.99
CA THR A 261 -9.34 -4.34 0.20
C THR A 261 -8.48 -4.95 1.30
N VAL A 262 -7.67 -4.12 1.94
CA VAL A 262 -6.75 -4.50 3.02
C VAL A 262 -7.01 -3.60 4.22
N TRP A 263 -6.96 -4.20 5.41
CA TRP A 263 -7.07 -3.51 6.68
C TRP A 263 -5.90 -3.86 7.57
N ALA A 264 -5.48 -2.93 8.43
CA ALA A 264 -4.62 -3.21 9.58
C ALA A 264 -5.39 -2.92 10.87
N GLY A 265 -5.24 -3.77 11.88
CA GLY A 265 -6.00 -3.67 13.12
C GLY A 265 -5.58 -4.67 14.19
N GLU A 266 -6.35 -4.71 15.29
CA GLU A 266 -6.18 -5.65 16.40
C GLU A 266 -7.42 -6.49 16.67
N ARG A 267 -7.20 -7.69 17.22
CA ARG A 267 -8.21 -8.54 17.85
C ARG A 267 -8.25 -8.26 19.34
N SER A 268 -9.20 -7.41 19.73
CA SER A 268 -9.46 -7.04 21.12
C SER A 268 -10.17 -8.12 21.94
N ASP A 269 -10.73 -9.13 21.28
CA ASP A 269 -11.41 -10.29 21.88
C ASP A 269 -10.46 -11.45 22.24
N LEU A 270 -9.20 -11.39 21.81
CA LEU A 270 -8.19 -12.39 22.11
C LEU A 270 -7.31 -11.94 23.28
N ASP A 271 -6.81 -12.90 24.06
CA ASP A 271 -5.84 -12.69 25.14
C ASP A 271 -4.63 -13.65 24.96
N PRO A 272 -3.42 -13.14 24.64
CA PRO A 272 -3.11 -11.72 24.43
C PRO A 272 -3.78 -11.15 23.17
N ARG A 273 -3.95 -9.81 23.12
CA ARG A 273 -4.42 -9.13 21.92
C ARG A 273 -3.44 -9.38 20.77
N THR A 274 -3.98 -9.60 19.58
CA THR A 274 -3.17 -9.86 18.38
C THR A 274 -3.39 -8.79 17.33
N TYR A 275 -2.32 -8.19 16.83
CA TYR A 275 -2.36 -7.33 15.64
C TYR A 275 -2.31 -8.16 14.37
N GLY A 276 -2.98 -7.71 13.32
CA GLY A 276 -3.01 -8.42 12.06
C GLY A 276 -3.35 -7.53 10.88
N VAL A 277 -3.00 -8.04 9.70
CA VAL A 277 -3.46 -7.51 8.42
C VAL A 277 -4.56 -8.41 7.89
N TYR A 278 -5.68 -7.83 7.51
CA TYR A 278 -6.83 -8.54 6.99
C TYR A 278 -7.05 -8.14 5.55
N ARG A 279 -7.51 -9.04 4.70
CA ARG A 279 -7.72 -8.68 3.29
C ARG A 279 -8.76 -9.51 2.58
N ILE A 280 -9.40 -8.89 1.60
CA ILE A 280 -10.35 -9.53 0.71
C ILE A 280 -9.95 -9.21 -0.73
N ALA A 281 -10.04 -10.20 -1.62
CA ALA A 281 -9.90 -10.02 -3.06
C ALA A 281 -11.12 -10.63 -3.75
N ARG A 282 -11.78 -9.87 -4.63
CA ARG A 282 -12.96 -10.33 -5.39
C ARG A 282 -12.93 -9.91 -6.84
N SER A 283 -13.52 -10.74 -7.70
CA SER A 283 -13.69 -10.45 -9.12
C SER A 283 -15.01 -9.72 -9.42
N ASP A 284 -15.90 -9.61 -8.44
CA ASP A 284 -17.23 -9.00 -8.55
C ASP A 284 -17.55 -8.10 -7.34
N ASP A 285 -18.68 -7.38 -7.45
CA ASP A 285 -19.22 -6.44 -6.48
C ASP A 285 -20.26 -7.07 -5.53
N VAL A 286 -20.50 -8.39 -5.62
CA VAL A 286 -21.49 -9.11 -4.81
C VAL A 286 -20.87 -10.36 -4.18
N GLY A 287 -20.45 -10.30 -2.91
CA GLY A 287 -19.82 -11.44 -2.22
C GLY A 287 -19.87 -11.44 -0.69
N ASP A 288 -19.43 -12.55 -0.08
CA ASP A 288 -19.26 -12.66 1.39
C ASP A 288 -18.17 -11.70 1.86
N ASN A 289 -18.59 -10.78 2.73
CA ASN A 289 -17.94 -9.53 3.09
C ASN A 289 -17.37 -9.50 4.51
N ARG A 290 -17.33 -10.66 5.17
CA ARG A 290 -16.76 -10.80 6.51
C ARG A 290 -15.24 -10.66 6.48
N VAL A 291 -14.69 -10.00 7.51
CA VAL A 291 -13.23 -9.94 7.71
C VAL A 291 -12.68 -11.35 7.83
N PRO A 292 -11.74 -11.76 6.96
CA PRO A 292 -11.19 -13.11 6.99
C PRO A 292 -10.19 -13.29 8.12
N LEU A 293 -9.57 -14.46 8.21
CA LEU A 293 -8.44 -14.68 9.11
C LEU A 293 -7.31 -13.71 8.77
N SER A 294 -6.67 -13.16 9.81
CA SER A 294 -5.54 -12.25 9.67
C SER A 294 -4.31 -12.96 9.11
N GLU A 295 -3.55 -12.23 8.34
CA GLU A 295 -2.16 -12.51 8.01
C GLU A 295 -1.25 -11.83 9.04
N ARG A 296 -0.18 -12.53 9.40
CA ARG A 296 0.88 -12.07 10.30
C ARG A 296 2.19 -12.72 9.87
N CYS A 297 3.30 -12.15 10.30
CA CYS A 297 4.57 -12.84 10.20
C CYS A 297 4.57 -14.00 11.19
N GLU A 298 4.69 -15.22 10.67
CA GLU A 298 4.83 -16.43 11.45
C GLU A 298 6.28 -16.91 11.41
N GLU A 299 6.71 -17.55 12.48
CA GLU A 299 8.05 -18.13 12.62
C GLU A 299 8.32 -19.11 11.47
N ASN A 300 9.37 -18.86 10.69
CA ASN A 300 9.90 -19.87 9.78
C ASN A 300 10.74 -20.88 10.57
N LEU A 301 10.67 -22.15 10.17
CA LEU A 301 11.40 -23.29 10.76
C LEU A 301 12.94 -23.14 10.74
N ASP A 302 13.48 -22.13 10.05
CA ASP A 302 14.92 -21.87 9.93
C ASP A 302 15.48 -20.92 11.01
N GLY A 303 14.63 -20.39 11.89
CA GLY A 303 15.06 -19.50 13.00
C GLY A 303 15.61 -18.16 12.52
N SER A 304 15.27 -17.72 11.30
CA SER A 304 15.51 -16.34 10.88
C SER A 304 14.51 -15.41 11.60
N ASP A 305 15.02 -14.31 12.16
CA ASP A 305 14.34 -13.37 13.09
C ASP A 305 13.00 -12.79 12.56
N TYR A 306 11.93 -13.58 12.62
CA TYR A 306 10.55 -13.08 12.46
C TYR A 306 9.72 -13.25 13.76
N ASP A 307 10.39 -13.48 14.89
CA ASP A 307 9.82 -13.56 16.25
C ASP A 307 9.52 -12.17 16.83
N VAL A 308 8.92 -11.32 16.01
CA VAL A 308 8.76 -9.88 16.26
C VAL A 308 7.29 -9.62 16.52
N ASP A 309 6.94 -9.33 17.78
CA ASP A 309 5.66 -8.69 18.10
C ASP A 309 5.52 -7.41 17.25
N CYS A 310 4.75 -7.52 16.17
CA CYS A 310 4.52 -6.46 15.19
C CYS A 310 3.18 -5.79 15.48
N VAL A 311 3.20 -4.46 15.66
CA VAL A 311 1.99 -3.64 15.55
C VAL A 311 1.88 -3.17 14.11
N TYR A 312 0.85 -3.64 13.39
CA TYR A 312 0.62 -3.22 12.00
C TYR A 312 -0.07 -1.87 11.96
N LEU A 313 0.68 -0.83 11.57
CA LEU A 313 0.20 0.56 11.58
C LEU A 313 -0.57 0.95 10.33
N HIS A 314 -0.25 0.33 9.21
CA HIS A 314 -0.88 0.57 7.92
C HIS A 314 -0.59 -0.60 6.98
N ALA A 315 -1.50 -0.90 6.06
CA ALA A 315 -1.28 -1.90 5.03
C ALA A 315 -1.95 -1.51 3.70
N VAL A 316 -1.33 -1.91 2.60
CA VAL A 316 -1.84 -1.78 1.23
C VAL A 316 -1.90 -3.15 0.57
N ALA A 317 -2.75 -3.28 -0.45
CA ALA A 317 -2.78 -4.47 -1.28
C ALA A 317 -1.47 -4.59 -2.07
N ASP A 318 -0.92 -5.80 -2.16
CA ASP A 318 0.12 -6.06 -3.16
C ASP A 318 -0.56 -6.05 -4.54
N PRO A 319 -0.15 -5.21 -5.51
CA PRO A 319 -0.79 -5.14 -6.83
C PRO A 319 -0.48 -6.36 -7.70
N LEU A 320 0.58 -7.11 -7.43
CA LEU A 320 0.99 -8.25 -8.26
C LEU A 320 0.50 -9.59 -7.72
N LEU A 321 0.34 -9.70 -6.41
CA LEU A 321 0.02 -10.96 -5.74
C LEU A 321 -1.30 -10.85 -4.97
N ASN A 322 -2.32 -11.55 -5.44
CA ASN A 322 -3.60 -11.74 -4.73
C ASN A 322 -3.43 -12.35 -3.34
N THR A 323 -2.30 -13.02 -3.11
CA THR A 323 -1.96 -13.77 -1.90
C THR A 323 -1.00 -13.03 -0.98
N SER A 324 -0.81 -11.72 -1.20
CA SER A 324 0.10 -10.90 -0.39
C SER A 324 -0.48 -9.53 -0.06
N SER A 325 0.12 -8.88 0.94
CA SER A 325 -0.13 -7.48 1.31
C SER A 325 1.17 -6.84 1.78
N ILE A 326 1.26 -5.52 1.74
CA ILE A 326 2.46 -4.80 2.18
C ILE A 326 2.08 -3.90 3.35
N ALA A 327 2.80 -3.98 4.45
CA ALA A 327 2.44 -3.31 5.69
C ALA A 327 3.62 -2.60 6.35
N ILE A 328 3.29 -1.60 7.18
CA ILE A 328 4.21 -1.04 8.16
C ILE A 328 4.07 -1.86 9.43
N CYS A 329 5.11 -2.60 9.80
CA CYS A 329 5.24 -3.21 11.11
C CYS A 329 6.05 -2.27 12.01
N GLU A 330 5.52 -1.97 13.20
CA GLU A 330 6.27 -1.33 14.27
C GLU A 330 6.69 -2.38 15.30
N HIS A 331 8.00 -2.45 15.55
CA HIS A 331 8.63 -3.29 16.56
C HIS A 331 9.19 -2.43 17.69
N SER A 332 9.15 -2.96 18.93
CA SER A 332 9.73 -2.33 20.12
C SER A 332 9.28 -0.87 20.40
N GLY A 333 8.10 -0.49 19.89
CA GLY A 333 7.42 0.77 20.17
C GLY A 333 7.96 2.00 19.43
N SER A 334 8.91 1.86 18.51
CA SER A 334 9.38 3.00 17.70
C SER A 334 10.05 2.64 16.38
N GLU A 335 10.53 1.41 16.23
CA GLU A 335 11.24 0.98 15.02
C GLU A 335 10.23 0.51 13.99
N ARG A 336 10.22 1.12 12.81
CA ARG A 336 9.30 0.76 11.73
C ARG A 336 10.00 0.06 10.58
N ARG A 337 9.32 -0.96 10.07
CA ARG A 337 9.75 -1.76 8.92
C ARG A 337 8.62 -1.84 7.91
N ILE A 338 8.98 -1.87 6.63
CA ILE A 338 8.05 -2.24 5.57
C ILE A 338 8.22 -3.73 5.35
N VAL A 339 7.14 -4.47 5.51
CA VAL A 339 7.10 -5.93 5.34
C VAL A 339 6.09 -6.30 4.26
N ARG A 340 6.44 -7.25 3.41
CA ARG A 340 5.49 -7.95 2.56
C ARG A 340 5.04 -9.21 3.29
N LEU A 341 3.73 -9.36 3.48
CA LEU A 341 3.07 -10.46 4.16
C LEU A 341 2.49 -11.41 3.12
N HIS A 342 2.64 -12.72 3.33
CA HIS A 342 2.05 -13.77 2.52
C HIS A 342 0.97 -14.53 3.30
N LEU A 343 -0.05 -15.05 2.61
CA LEU A 343 -1.07 -15.90 3.22
C LEU A 343 -0.54 -17.09 4.02
N THR A 344 0.61 -17.63 3.60
CA THR A 344 1.20 -18.82 4.22
C THR A 344 2.01 -18.49 5.48
N GLY A 345 1.90 -17.27 6.01
CA GLY A 345 2.62 -16.81 7.21
C GLY A 345 4.03 -16.28 6.94
N GLY A 346 4.55 -16.44 5.71
CA GLY A 346 5.85 -15.92 5.34
C GLY A 346 5.88 -14.39 5.27
N CYS A 347 7.01 -13.80 5.63
CA CYS A 347 7.25 -12.37 5.52
C CYS A 347 8.59 -12.05 4.88
N LEU A 348 8.63 -10.94 4.14
CA LEU A 348 9.84 -10.37 3.57
C LEU A 348 9.99 -8.92 4.03
N THR A 349 11.06 -8.61 4.74
CA THR A 349 11.40 -7.22 5.09
C THR A 349 11.91 -6.49 3.85
N MET A 350 11.15 -5.48 3.42
CA MET A 350 11.49 -4.65 2.26
C MET A 350 12.45 -3.51 2.61
N ALA A 351 12.22 -2.88 3.77
CA ALA A 351 13.01 -1.78 4.30
C ALA A 351 12.88 -1.72 5.82
N GLU A 352 13.95 -1.28 6.49
CA GLU A 352 14.03 -1.09 7.94
C GLU A 352 14.54 0.31 8.23
N GLN A 353 13.77 1.08 9.02
CA GLN A 353 14.07 2.49 9.31
C GLN A 353 15.43 2.67 9.98
N SER A 354 15.73 1.85 11.00
CA SER A 354 16.98 1.89 11.77
C SER A 354 18.22 1.63 10.91
N ALA A 355 18.09 0.81 9.86
CA ALA A 355 19.16 0.51 8.91
C ALA A 355 19.47 1.68 7.95
N ILE A 356 18.55 2.64 7.83
CA ILE A 356 18.69 3.80 6.93
C ILE A 356 19.13 5.02 7.74
N HIS A 357 18.29 5.49 8.66
CA HIS A 357 18.59 6.65 9.50
C HIS A 357 17.72 6.70 10.76
N ALA A 358 18.34 6.94 11.92
CA ALA A 358 17.62 6.95 13.20
C ALA A 358 16.64 8.14 13.35
N GLY A 359 16.90 9.25 12.65
CA GLY A 359 16.03 10.44 12.66
C GLY A 359 14.83 10.37 11.72
N LEU A 360 14.71 9.32 10.90
CA LEU A 360 13.61 9.18 9.96
C LEU A 360 12.47 8.34 10.55
N ARG A 361 11.23 8.56 10.08
CA ARG A 361 10.07 7.73 10.45
C ARG A 361 9.17 7.43 9.25
N ILE A 362 8.92 6.15 9.00
CA ILE A 362 7.97 5.71 7.96
C ILE A 362 6.54 5.93 8.48
N SER A 363 5.75 6.76 7.82
CA SER A 363 4.45 7.22 8.34
C SER A 363 3.26 6.54 7.68
N ARG A 364 3.20 6.51 6.35
CA ARG A 364 2.11 5.92 5.56
C ARG A 364 2.62 5.27 4.29
N LEU A 365 1.94 4.21 3.85
CA LEU A 365 2.15 3.61 2.53
C LEU A 365 1.10 4.11 1.55
N GLY A 366 1.51 4.28 0.29
CA GLY A 366 0.64 4.47 -0.86
C GLY A 366 1.02 3.50 -1.97
N LEU A 367 0.14 3.37 -2.96
CA LEU A 367 0.36 2.48 -4.10
C LEU A 367 0.18 3.26 -5.39
N ALA A 368 1.16 3.19 -6.29
CA ALA A 368 1.07 3.78 -7.62
C ALA A 368 0.76 2.70 -8.66
N GLN A 369 -0.33 2.87 -9.39
CA GLN A 369 -0.77 1.95 -10.45
C GLN A 369 -1.26 2.75 -11.66
N ALA A 370 -1.28 2.11 -12.83
CA ALA A 370 -1.79 2.74 -14.04
C ALA A 370 -3.30 3.09 -13.95
N THR A 371 -4.07 2.28 -13.23
CA THR A 371 -5.48 2.50 -12.91
C THR A 371 -5.79 1.94 -11.53
N PHE A 372 -6.81 2.50 -10.86
CA PHE A 372 -7.40 1.97 -9.63
C PHE A 372 -8.83 1.47 -9.83
N TRP A 373 -9.35 1.52 -11.06
CA TRP A 373 -10.74 1.24 -11.40
C TRP A 373 -10.85 0.40 -12.69
N PRO A 374 -11.97 -0.34 -12.87
CA PRO A 374 -12.27 -1.12 -14.08
C PRO A 374 -12.36 -0.35 -15.39
#